data_AF-A0A508BLH2-F1
#
_entry.id   AF-A0A508BLH2-F1
#
_cell.length_a   1.000
_cell.length_b   1.000
_cell.length_c   1.000
_cell.angle_alpha   90.00
_cell.angle_beta   90.00
_cell.angle_gamma   90.00
#
_symmetry.space_group_name_H-M   'P 1'
#
loop_
_entity.id
_entity.type
_entity.pdbx_description
1 polymer ?
#
loop_
_entity_poly.entity_id
_entity_poly.type
_entity_poly.pdbx_seq_one_letter_code
_entity_poly.pdbx_strand_id
1 'polypeptide(L)'
;MVNDAFEDSDGTYGYRRIQVSLERRGVRAEGSTIRSIMRDLGLQAAGPRAKVRTMVPAQDLDARPDLLRRDFTADEPGRKWCGDITYVRTWTGFI
;
A
#
# COMPACT_ATOMS: atom_id res chain seq x y z
N MET A 1 -9.66 26.65 -0.45
CA MET A 1 -8.64 26.21 -1.43
C MET A 1 -8.07 24.82 -1.14
N VAL A 2 -7.38 24.59 0.00
CA VAL A 2 -6.93 23.22 0.35
C VAL A 2 -8.13 22.30 0.62
N ASN A 3 -9.13 22.79 1.38
CA ASN A 3 -10.36 22.06 1.63
C ASN A 3 -11.12 21.77 0.32
N ASP A 4 -11.33 22.79 -0.51
CA ASP A 4 -12.03 22.64 -1.80
C ASP A 4 -11.30 21.64 -2.72
N ALA A 5 -9.96 21.70 -2.80
CA ALA A 5 -9.19 20.73 -3.58
C ALA A 5 -9.24 19.30 -3.01
N PHE A 6 -9.50 19.16 -1.70
CA PHE A 6 -9.71 17.87 -1.05
C PHE A 6 -11.13 17.34 -1.33
N GLU A 7 -12.15 18.19 -1.20
CA GLU A 7 -13.55 17.88 -1.52
C GLU A 7 -13.74 17.56 -3.01
N ASP A 8 -13.15 18.33 -3.91
CA ASP A 8 -13.12 18.08 -5.36
C ASP A 8 -12.48 16.72 -5.72
N SER A 9 -11.73 16.13 -4.79
CA SER A 9 -11.08 14.83 -4.96
C SER A 9 -11.81 13.68 -4.26
N ASP A 10 -13.02 13.94 -3.72
CA ASP A 10 -13.76 13.01 -2.86
C ASP A 10 -12.92 12.53 -1.67
N GLY A 11 -12.07 13.39 -1.14
CA GLY A 11 -11.17 13.09 -0.02
C GLY A 11 -10.05 12.10 -0.36
N THR A 12 -9.75 11.83 -1.63
CA THR A 12 -8.69 10.87 -2.02
C THR A 12 -7.30 11.50 -2.11
N TYR A 13 -7.20 12.83 -2.20
CA TYR A 13 -5.92 13.51 -2.42
C TYR A 13 -5.23 13.85 -1.10
N GLY A 14 -4.03 13.29 -0.91
CA GLY A 14 -3.09 13.77 0.11
C GLY A 14 -2.39 15.06 -0.30
N TYR A 15 -1.64 15.66 0.64
CA TYR A 15 -1.00 16.97 0.48
C TYR A 15 -0.19 17.15 -0.81
N ARG A 16 0.49 16.09 -1.29
CA ARG A 16 1.26 16.11 -2.56
C ARG A 16 0.36 16.30 -3.79
N ARG A 17 -0.79 15.62 -3.84
CA ARG A 17 -1.73 15.72 -4.96
C ARG A 17 -2.50 17.04 -4.90
N ILE A 18 -2.83 17.50 -3.69
CA ILE A 18 -3.41 18.85 -3.50
C ILE A 18 -2.42 19.92 -3.96
N GLN A 19 -1.13 19.80 -3.64
CA GLN A 19 -0.11 20.74 -4.10
C GLN A 19 -0.11 20.87 -5.62
N VAL A 20 -0.06 19.75 -6.34
CA VAL A 20 -0.12 19.75 -7.82
C VAL A 20 -1.44 20.34 -8.34
N SER A 21 -2.57 20.07 -7.65
CA SER A 21 -3.88 20.63 -8.02
C SER A 21 -3.90 22.16 -7.87
N LEU A 22 -3.34 22.68 -6.78
CA LEU A 22 -3.22 24.11 -6.53
C LEU A 22 -2.27 24.79 -7.53
N GLU A 23 -1.13 24.16 -7.83
CA GLU A 23 -0.18 24.65 -8.83
C GLU A 23 -0.83 24.78 -10.22
N ARG A 24 -1.67 23.80 -10.62
CA ARG A 24 -2.47 23.87 -11.86
C ARG A 24 -3.51 24.99 -11.86
N ARG A 25 -3.99 25.40 -10.68
CA ARG A 25 -4.89 26.54 -10.48
C ARG A 25 -4.12 27.87 -10.33
N GLY A 26 -2.79 27.87 -10.52
CA GLY A 26 -1.94 29.06 -10.42
C GLY A 26 -1.53 29.43 -8.98
N VAL A 27 -1.82 28.59 -7.99
CA VAL A 27 -1.51 28.83 -6.59
C VAL A 27 -0.28 28.02 -6.18
N ARG A 28 0.83 28.70 -5.88
CA ARG A 28 2.03 28.06 -5.35
C ARG A 28 1.98 28.03 -3.83
N ALA A 29 1.97 26.82 -3.26
CA ALA A 29 2.07 26.60 -1.83
C ALA A 29 3.06 25.45 -1.58
N GLU A 30 3.85 25.60 -0.52
CA GLU A 30 4.83 24.58 -0.14
C GLU A 30 4.14 23.37 0.51
N GLY A 31 4.66 22.18 0.27
CA GLY A 31 4.02 20.92 0.68
C GLY A 31 3.85 20.77 2.19
N SER A 32 4.79 21.30 3.00
CA SER A 32 4.67 21.30 4.46
C SER A 32 3.55 22.24 4.93
N THR A 33 3.36 23.40 4.30
CA THR A 33 2.22 24.29 4.56
C THR A 33 0.89 23.60 4.28
N ILE A 34 0.76 22.95 3.12
CA ILE A 34 -0.47 22.21 2.76
C ILE A 34 -0.71 21.08 3.76
N ARG A 35 0.34 20.35 4.14
CA ARG A 35 0.25 19.28 5.15
C ARG A 35 -0.20 19.83 6.50
N SER A 36 0.32 20.97 6.95
CA SER A 36 -0.11 21.60 8.21
C SER A 36 -1.58 21.99 8.14
N ILE A 37 -2.01 22.65 7.07
CA ILE A 37 -3.41 23.03 6.86
C ILE A 37 -4.32 21.80 6.88
N MET A 38 -3.95 20.73 6.16
CA MET A 38 -4.72 19.48 6.19
C MET A 38 -4.82 18.92 7.61
N ARG A 39 -3.72 18.92 8.37
CA ARG A 39 -3.72 18.43 9.76
C ARG A 39 -4.61 19.29 10.66
N ASP A 40 -4.50 20.60 10.56
CA ASP A 40 -5.24 21.54 11.40
C ASP A 40 -6.75 21.51 11.08
N LEU A 41 -7.12 21.15 9.84
CA LEU A 41 -8.50 20.91 9.39
C LEU A 41 -8.98 19.45 9.60
N GLY A 42 -8.13 18.55 10.09
CA GLY A 42 -8.47 17.14 10.26
C GLY A 42 -8.68 16.35 8.96
N LEU A 43 -8.17 16.84 7.82
CA LEU A 43 -8.32 16.22 6.51
C LEU A 43 -7.36 15.04 6.35
N GLN A 44 -7.91 13.83 6.22
CA GLN A 44 -7.15 12.61 5.99
C GLN A 44 -7.54 11.98 4.66
N ALA A 45 -6.56 11.86 3.77
CA ALA A 45 -6.79 11.25 2.47
C ALA A 45 -7.14 9.76 2.58
N ALA A 46 -8.22 9.35 1.92
CA ALA A 46 -8.63 7.97 1.84
C ALA A 46 -7.58 7.14 1.08
N GLY A 47 -7.08 6.08 1.72
CA GLY A 47 -6.19 5.12 1.08
C GLY A 47 -6.98 4.18 0.16
N PRO A 48 -6.51 3.88 -1.07
CA PRO A 48 -7.28 3.10 -2.05
C PRO A 48 -7.50 1.63 -1.65
N ARG A 49 -6.78 1.13 -0.64
CA ARG A 49 -6.92 -0.25 -0.16
C ARG A 49 -6.71 -0.32 1.35
N ALA A 50 -7.59 -1.05 2.02
CA ALA A 50 -7.30 -1.56 3.36
C ALA A 50 -6.03 -2.43 3.28
N LYS A 51 -5.17 -2.33 4.30
CA LYS A 51 -4.03 -3.22 4.43
C LYS A 51 -4.56 -4.63 4.72
N VAL A 52 -4.59 -5.48 3.69
CA VAL A 52 -5.00 -6.89 3.85
C VAL A 52 -3.84 -7.66 4.44
N ARG A 53 -4.06 -8.33 5.58
CA ARG A 53 -3.10 -9.26 6.15
C ARG A 53 -3.26 -10.60 5.45
N THR A 54 -2.46 -10.86 4.42
CA THR A 54 -2.55 -12.08 3.60
C THR A 54 -2.15 -13.35 4.35
N MET A 55 -1.32 -13.24 5.38
CA MET A 55 -0.78 -14.38 6.11
C MET A 55 -1.09 -14.25 7.61
N VAL A 56 -1.86 -15.19 8.13
CA VAL A 56 -1.97 -15.45 9.56
C VAL A 56 -1.11 -16.67 9.84
N PRO A 57 -0.11 -16.59 10.74
CA PRO A 57 0.66 -17.76 11.14
C PRO A 57 -0.28 -18.86 11.61
N ALA A 58 -0.08 -20.09 11.11
CA ALA A 58 -0.83 -21.25 11.59
C ALA A 58 -0.51 -21.47 13.08
N GLN A 59 -1.50 -21.87 13.88
CA GLN A 59 -1.31 -22.10 15.32
C GLN A 59 -0.52 -23.40 15.59
N ASP A 60 -0.44 -24.29 14.61
CA ASP A 60 0.16 -25.62 14.65
C ASP A 60 1.48 -25.69 13.84
N LEU A 61 2.31 -24.65 13.91
CA LEU A 61 3.59 -24.58 13.20
C LEU A 61 4.61 -25.67 13.61
N ASP A 62 4.36 -26.38 14.71
CA ASP A 62 5.37 -27.21 15.41
C ASP A 62 5.70 -28.57 14.78
N ALA A 63 5.23 -28.87 13.56
CA ALA A 63 5.46 -30.19 12.95
C ALA A 63 6.19 -30.19 11.60
N ARG A 64 6.48 -29.03 11.00
CA ARG A 64 7.08 -28.98 9.65
C ARG A 64 8.57 -28.65 9.71
N PRO A 65 9.47 -29.64 9.59
CA PRO A 65 10.90 -29.36 9.57
C PRO A 65 11.28 -28.54 8.32
N ASP A 66 12.02 -27.46 8.51
CA ASP A 66 12.68 -26.73 7.41
C ASP A 66 13.86 -27.57 6.89
N LEU A 67 13.58 -28.43 5.92
CA LEU A 67 14.57 -29.32 5.30
C LEU A 67 15.67 -28.55 4.55
N LEU A 68 15.39 -27.33 4.11
CA LEU A 68 16.36 -26.49 3.40
C LEU A 68 17.18 -25.61 4.33
N ARG A 69 16.79 -25.46 5.60
CA ARG A 69 17.43 -24.55 6.57
C ARG A 69 17.60 -23.14 6.00
N ARG A 70 16.63 -22.69 5.20
CA ARG A 70 16.65 -21.44 4.42
C ARG A 70 17.84 -21.26 3.47
N ASP A 71 18.54 -22.33 3.11
CA ASP A 71 19.53 -22.32 2.04
C ASP A 71 18.86 -22.71 0.72
N PHE A 72 18.65 -21.73 -0.15
CA PHE A 72 18.06 -21.90 -1.48
C PHE A 72 19.10 -22.04 -2.60
N THR A 73 20.39 -22.05 -2.28
CA THR A 73 21.48 -22.23 -3.24
C THR A 73 21.52 -23.67 -3.72
N ALA A 74 21.67 -23.91 -5.03
CA ALA A 74 21.77 -25.25 -5.59
C ALA A 74 22.89 -25.32 -6.63
N ASP A 75 23.63 -26.43 -6.64
CA ASP A 75 24.71 -26.67 -7.61
C ASP A 75 24.18 -26.96 -9.03
N GLU A 76 22.94 -27.45 -9.13
CA GLU A 76 22.29 -27.82 -10.38
C GLU A 76 20.79 -27.43 -10.37
N PRO A 77 20.19 -27.09 -11.52
CA PRO A 77 18.74 -26.90 -11.64
C PRO A 77 17.94 -28.13 -11.19
N GLY A 78 16.76 -27.90 -10.60
CA GLY A 78 15.85 -28.98 -10.19
C GLY A 78 16.15 -29.64 -8.83
N ARG A 79 17.20 -29.20 -8.12
CA ARG A 79 17.58 -29.71 -6.79
C ARG A 79 16.79 -29.10 -5.64
N LYS A 80 16.50 -27.80 -5.73
CA LYS A 80 15.71 -27.04 -4.74
C LYS A 80 14.64 -26.26 -5.48
N TRP A 81 13.39 -26.46 -5.09
CA TRP A 81 12.23 -25.82 -5.70
C TRP A 81 11.74 -24.71 -4.78
N CYS A 82 11.66 -23.49 -5.31
CA CYS A 82 11.03 -22.37 -4.64
C CYS A 82 9.87 -21.92 -5.53
N GLY A 83 8.73 -21.63 -4.91
CA GLY A 83 7.55 -21.12 -5.59
C GLY A 83 6.81 -20.16 -4.69
N ASP A 84 6.16 -19.19 -5.30
CA ASP A 84 5.21 -18.31 -4.66
C ASP A 84 3.78 -18.68 -5.05
N ILE A 85 2.82 -18.35 -4.20
CA ILE A 85 1.39 -18.42 -4.53
C ILE A 85 0.95 -16.98 -4.80
N THR A 86 0.54 -16.72 -6.03
CA THR A 86 -0.03 -15.44 -6.42
C THR A 86 -1.55 -15.54 -6.42
N TYR A 87 -2.19 -14.73 -5.57
CA TYR A 87 -3.64 -14.60 -5.57
C TYR A 87 -4.10 -13.74 -6.75
N VAL A 88 -4.91 -14.31 -7.63
CA VAL A 88 -5.50 -13.60 -8.77
C VAL A 88 -6.86 -13.06 -8.37
N ARG A 89 -7.02 -11.74 -8.45
CA ARG A 89 -8.28 -11.07 -8.12
C ARG A 89 -9.34 -11.33 -9.20
N THR A 90 -10.50 -11.82 -8.78
CA THR A 90 -11.69 -12.05 -9.60
C THR A 90 -12.87 -11.22 -9.08
N TRP A 91 -14.00 -11.24 -9.78
CA TRP A 91 -15.24 -10.59 -9.32
C TRP A 91 -15.84 -11.25 -8.06
N THR A 92 -15.59 -12.54 -7.85
CA THR A 92 -16.14 -13.32 -6.73
C THR A 92 -15.17 -13.38 -5.53
N GLY A 93 -13.94 -12.89 -5.67
CA GLY A 93 -12.92 -12.96 -4.62
C GLY A 93 -11.51 -13.16 -5.19
N PHE A 94 -10.74 -14.06 -4.58
CA PHE A 94 -9.39 -14.42 -5.05
C PHE A 94 -9.31 -15.92 -5.32
N ILE A 95 -8.54 -16.30 -6.34
CA ILE A 95 -8.09 -17.68 -6.61
C ILE A 95 -6.58 -17.78 -6.44
#